data_AF-A0A7S1GEG2-F1
#
_entry.id   AF-A0A7S1GEG2-F1
#
_cell.length_a   1.000
_cell.length_b   1.000
_cell.length_c   1.000
_cell.angle_alpha   90.00
_cell.angle_beta   90.00
_cell.angle_gamma   90.00
#
_symmetry.space_group_name_H-M   'P 1'
#
loop_
_entity.id
_entity.type
_entity.pdbx_description
1 polymer ?
#
loop_
_entity_poly.entity_id
_entity_poly.type
_entity_poly.pdbx_seq_one_letter_code
_entity_poly.pdbx_strand_id
1 'polypeptide(L)'
;RDAYGGQDGGAADGDGWAAGLEPIRGTCTVVDKPFVRIPVGDTIDPRTVRTLPTLRHALERVKERWRRDPDYEWAWSQLKSIRLDLTVQGVRTAFTVHAYETHARVALEEGDLNEFNQCQTRLLDLYEGGLEGRDAEFWCYRLLYLLAKNMHQELAMALVKLHAHAEAARLLEEEEVVFALAVGRAVRA
;
A
#
# COMPACT_ATOMS: atom_id res chain seq x y z
N ARG A 1 -21.39 -17.10 -4.41
CA ARG A 1 -20.53 -17.18 -5.61
C ARG A 1 -19.15 -16.86 -5.10
N ASP A 2 -18.58 -17.87 -4.47
CA ASP A 2 -17.40 -17.78 -3.63
C ASP A 2 -16.24 -18.26 -4.48
N ALA A 3 -15.42 -17.33 -4.95
CA ALA A 3 -14.30 -17.60 -5.86
C ALA A 3 -12.95 -17.13 -5.29
N TYR A 4 -12.84 -16.97 -3.97
CA TYR A 4 -11.56 -16.75 -3.29
C TYR A 4 -11.46 -17.66 -2.06
N GLY A 5 -11.64 -18.95 -2.30
CA GLY A 5 -11.22 -20.02 -1.41
C GLY A 5 -9.79 -20.44 -1.75
N GLY A 6 -8.82 -19.63 -1.35
CA GLY A 6 -7.40 -19.96 -1.37
C GLY A 6 -6.85 -19.75 0.05
N GLN A 7 -6.78 -20.84 0.81
CA GLN A 7 -6.03 -20.89 2.07
C GLN A 7 -4.54 -20.79 1.73
N ASP A 8 -3.97 -19.61 1.90
CA ASP A 8 -2.55 -19.47 2.21
C ASP A 8 -2.44 -18.77 3.57
N GLY A 9 -2.39 -19.60 4.61
CA GLY A 9 -1.98 -19.18 5.94
C GLY A 9 -0.46 -19.04 5.98
N GLY A 10 0.00 -17.96 6.59
CA GLY A 10 1.40 -17.83 7.02
C GLY A 10 2.09 -16.58 6.48
N ALA A 11 2.16 -15.58 7.35
CA ALA A 11 3.23 -14.59 7.46
C ALA A 11 4.41 -14.78 6.48
N ALA A 12 4.55 -13.85 5.51
CA ALA A 12 5.79 -13.33 4.92
C ALA A 12 5.64 -12.92 3.43
N ASP A 13 4.61 -12.17 3.06
CA ASP A 13 4.65 -11.34 1.83
C ASP A 13 4.93 -9.87 2.17
N GLY A 14 5.69 -9.64 3.24
CA GLY A 14 6.47 -8.41 3.33
C GLY A 14 7.43 -8.41 2.15
N ASP A 15 7.57 -7.27 1.48
CA ASP A 15 8.50 -7.01 0.38
C ASP A 15 10.01 -7.20 0.76
N GLY A 16 10.35 -8.16 1.62
CA GLY A 16 11.70 -8.57 1.97
C GLY A 16 12.45 -9.23 0.82
N TRP A 17 11.80 -9.52 -0.31
CA TRP A 17 12.49 -10.02 -1.51
C TRP A 17 13.46 -8.99 -2.10
N ALA A 18 13.26 -7.69 -1.84
CA ALA A 18 14.20 -6.64 -2.25
C ALA A 18 15.26 -6.31 -1.18
N ALA A 19 15.15 -6.90 0.02
CA ALA A 19 16.12 -6.66 1.08
C ALA A 19 17.48 -7.24 0.69
N GLY A 20 18.44 -6.36 0.38
CA GLY A 20 19.79 -6.73 -0.05
C GLY A 20 20.06 -6.64 -1.55
N LEU A 21 19.09 -6.23 -2.38
CA LEU A 21 19.34 -5.92 -3.79
C LEU A 21 19.84 -4.47 -3.94
N GLU A 22 20.90 -4.28 -4.71
CA GLU A 22 21.34 -2.93 -5.10
C GLU A 22 20.25 -2.27 -5.96
N PRO A 23 19.86 -1.01 -5.68
CA PRO A 23 18.89 -0.30 -6.50
C PRO A 23 19.34 -0.24 -7.96
N ILE A 24 18.51 -0.73 -8.88
CA ILE A 24 18.81 -0.64 -10.31
C ILE A 24 18.08 0.54 -10.94
N ARG A 25 18.58 1.03 -12.09
CA ARG A 25 17.90 2.05 -12.89
C ARG A 25 17.18 1.38 -14.06
N GLY A 26 15.84 1.38 -14.03
CA GLY A 26 15.02 0.81 -15.10
C GLY A 26 15.14 1.57 -16.43
N THR A 27 14.95 0.87 -17.54
CA THR A 27 14.97 1.41 -18.91
C THR A 27 13.71 1.08 -19.72
N CYS A 28 12.76 0.34 -19.15
CA CYS A 28 11.51 -0.01 -19.82
C CYS A 28 10.60 1.20 -20.02
N THR A 29 10.00 1.32 -21.20
CA THR A 29 9.03 2.36 -21.58
C THR A 29 7.63 1.81 -21.86
N VAL A 30 7.42 0.50 -21.62
CA VAL A 30 6.10 -0.13 -21.72
C VAL A 30 5.24 0.36 -20.56
N VAL A 31 4.09 0.95 -20.86
CA VAL A 31 3.18 1.55 -19.87
C VAL A 31 2.41 0.47 -19.12
N ASP A 32 1.73 -0.39 -19.88
CA ASP A 32 0.95 -1.52 -19.37
C ASP A 32 1.86 -2.74 -19.25
N LYS A 33 2.21 -3.10 -18.02
CA LYS A 33 3.12 -4.20 -17.73
C LYS A 33 2.50 -5.09 -16.65
N PRO A 34 2.19 -6.37 -16.94
CA PRO A 34 1.63 -7.26 -15.94
C PRO A 34 2.60 -7.43 -14.76
N PHE A 35 2.05 -7.79 -13.60
CA PHE A 35 2.87 -8.13 -12.43
C PHE A 35 3.55 -9.48 -12.66
N VAL A 36 4.85 -9.54 -12.35
CA VAL A 36 5.64 -10.77 -12.39
C VAL A 36 6.38 -10.85 -11.06
N ARG A 37 6.20 -11.96 -10.33
CA ARG A 37 6.94 -12.21 -9.09
C ARG A 37 8.41 -12.45 -9.44
N ILE A 38 9.30 -11.73 -8.76
CA ILE A 38 10.75 -11.92 -8.91
C ILE A 38 11.17 -13.01 -7.92
N PRO A 39 11.74 -14.14 -8.37
CA PRO A 39 12.26 -15.17 -7.48
C PRO A 39 13.42 -14.65 -6.62
N VAL A 40 13.52 -15.18 -5.41
CA VAL A 40 14.62 -14.84 -4.49
C VAL A 40 15.95 -15.32 -5.10
N GLY A 41 16.93 -14.41 -5.19
CA GLY A 41 18.26 -14.71 -5.73
C GLY A 41 18.43 -14.42 -7.22
N ASP A 42 17.36 -14.04 -7.92
CA ASP A 42 17.44 -13.67 -9.33
C ASP A 42 18.00 -12.25 -9.52
N THR A 43 18.75 -12.06 -10.60
CA THR A 43 19.18 -10.73 -11.04
C THR A 43 18.05 -10.04 -11.80
N ILE A 44 17.88 -8.74 -11.56
CA ILE A 44 16.82 -7.98 -12.21
C ILE A 44 17.38 -7.29 -13.45
N ASP A 45 16.79 -7.57 -14.61
CA ASP A 45 17.14 -6.91 -15.87
C ASP A 45 16.57 -5.47 -15.89
N PRO A 46 17.40 -4.42 -16.03
CA PRO A 46 16.92 -3.05 -16.17
C PRO A 46 15.86 -2.85 -17.27
N ARG A 47 15.90 -3.66 -18.33
CA ARG A 47 14.93 -3.60 -19.45
C ARG A 47 13.53 -4.07 -19.06
N THR A 48 13.37 -4.76 -17.94
CA THR A 48 12.06 -5.18 -17.43
C THR A 48 11.47 -4.22 -16.40
N VAL A 49 12.21 -3.18 -16.01
CA VAL A 49 11.80 -2.20 -14.98
C VAL A 49 11.53 -0.85 -15.62
N ARG A 50 10.35 -0.26 -15.37
CA ARG A 50 9.95 1.00 -16.01
C ARG A 50 10.76 2.19 -15.50
N THR A 51 11.05 3.10 -16.42
CA THR A 51 11.60 4.43 -16.07
C THR A 51 10.58 5.23 -15.26
N LEU A 52 11.05 6.19 -14.44
CA LEU A 52 10.17 7.06 -13.64
C LEU A 52 9.09 7.80 -14.46
N PRO A 53 9.39 8.40 -15.63
CA PRO A 53 8.35 9.00 -16.47
C PRO A 53 7.28 7.99 -16.90
N THR A 54 7.70 6.77 -17.26
CA THR A 54 6.78 5.70 -17.65
C THR A 54 5.92 5.24 -16.47
N LEU A 55 6.49 5.14 -15.26
CA LEU A 55 5.73 4.80 -14.05
C LEU A 55 4.65 5.82 -13.73
N ARG A 56 4.96 7.12 -13.86
CA ARG A 56 3.97 8.19 -13.68
C ARG A 56 2.83 8.07 -14.68
N HIS A 57 3.16 7.84 -15.95
CA HIS A 57 2.16 7.66 -17.00
C HIS A 57 1.32 6.39 -16.78
N ALA A 58 1.94 5.29 -16.35
CA ALA A 58 1.25 4.04 -16.04
C ALA A 58 0.25 4.21 -14.89
N LEU A 59 0.63 4.90 -13.80
CA LEU A 59 -0.27 5.15 -12.69
C LEU A 59 -1.49 5.99 -13.10
N GLU A 60 -1.27 7.05 -13.90
CA GLU A 60 -2.39 7.87 -14.40
C GLU A 60 -3.31 7.07 -15.33
N ARG A 61 -2.75 6.21 -16.19
CA ARG A 61 -3.55 5.30 -17.03
C ARG A 61 -4.40 4.35 -16.20
N VAL A 62 -3.86 3.79 -15.11
CA VAL A 62 -4.63 2.94 -14.19
C VAL A 62 -5.77 3.74 -13.56
N LYS A 63 -5.50 4.93 -13.02
CA LYS A 63 -6.51 5.80 -12.40
C LYS A 63 -7.61 6.24 -13.37
N GLU A 64 -7.24 6.53 -14.62
CA GLU A 64 -8.19 6.89 -15.68
C GLU A 64 -9.09 5.70 -16.04
N ARG A 65 -8.50 4.52 -16.24
CA ARG A 65 -9.26 3.31 -16.56
C ARG A 65 -10.17 2.91 -15.40
N TRP A 66 -9.67 2.92 -14.16
CA TRP A 66 -10.46 2.60 -12.97
C TRP A 66 -11.74 3.45 -12.88
N ARG A 67 -11.65 4.76 -13.16
CA ARG A 67 -12.81 5.66 -13.15
C ARG A 67 -13.80 5.40 -14.29
N ARG A 68 -13.33 4.96 -15.46
CA ARG A 68 -14.15 4.84 -16.69
C ARG A 68 -14.78 3.46 -16.85
N ASP A 69 -14.00 2.42 -16.56
CA ASP A 69 -14.32 1.01 -16.83
C ASP A 69 -13.52 0.14 -15.85
N PRO A 70 -14.01 0.01 -14.59
CA PRO A 70 -13.30 -0.70 -13.53
C PRO A 70 -13.09 -2.18 -13.89
N ASP A 71 -11.83 -2.62 -13.78
CA ASP A 71 -11.40 -4.00 -13.98
C ASP A 71 -10.35 -4.28 -12.89
N TYR A 72 -10.79 -4.95 -11.82
CA TYR A 72 -9.95 -5.13 -10.63
C TYR A 72 -8.74 -6.01 -10.92
N GLU A 73 -8.90 -7.11 -11.66
CA GLU A 73 -7.79 -8.02 -11.97
C GLU A 73 -6.68 -7.29 -12.75
N TRP A 74 -7.06 -6.49 -13.74
CA TRP A 74 -6.11 -5.67 -14.47
C TRP A 74 -5.49 -4.58 -13.58
N ALA A 75 -6.30 -3.84 -12.81
CA ALA A 75 -5.82 -2.75 -11.96
C ALA A 75 -4.86 -3.25 -10.89
N TRP A 76 -5.22 -4.32 -10.18
CA TRP A 76 -4.39 -5.02 -9.20
C TRP A 76 -3.04 -5.41 -9.82
N SER A 77 -3.05 -6.07 -10.97
CA SER A 77 -1.80 -6.47 -11.65
C SER A 77 -0.96 -5.25 -12.04
N GLN A 78 -1.54 -4.17 -12.57
CA GLN A 78 -0.78 -2.98 -12.95
C GLN A 78 -0.19 -2.27 -11.74
N LEU A 79 -0.97 -2.07 -10.68
CA LEU A 79 -0.56 -1.36 -9.46
C LEU A 79 0.51 -2.14 -8.71
N LYS A 80 0.39 -3.46 -8.63
CA LYS A 80 1.41 -4.33 -8.05
C LYS A 80 2.71 -4.27 -8.85
N SER A 81 2.62 -4.27 -10.18
CA SER A 81 3.77 -4.09 -11.07
C SER A 81 4.43 -2.70 -10.93
N ILE A 82 3.64 -1.63 -10.71
CA ILE A 82 4.17 -0.26 -10.49
C ILE A 82 4.93 -0.18 -9.17
N ARG A 83 4.32 -0.69 -8.09
CA ARG A 83 4.94 -0.74 -6.76
C ARG A 83 6.21 -1.58 -6.77
N LEU A 84 6.21 -2.71 -7.49
CA LEU A 84 7.39 -3.55 -7.70
C LEU A 84 8.54 -2.75 -8.32
N ASP A 85 8.30 -2.09 -9.46
CA ASP A 85 9.32 -1.29 -10.15
C ASP A 85 9.86 -0.14 -9.29
N LEU A 86 9.01 0.47 -8.44
CA LEU A 86 9.44 1.50 -7.50
C LEU A 86 10.36 0.94 -6.41
N THR A 87 10.00 -0.22 -5.86
CA THR A 87 10.79 -0.92 -4.84
C THR A 87 12.16 -1.35 -5.39
N VAL A 88 12.18 -1.99 -6.56
CA VAL A 88 13.42 -2.43 -7.22
C VAL A 88 14.39 -1.25 -7.48
N GLN A 89 13.84 -0.10 -7.85
CA GLN A 89 14.66 1.09 -8.13
C GLN A 89 15.04 1.88 -6.88
N GLY A 90 14.60 1.44 -5.68
CA GLY A 90 14.85 2.15 -4.44
C GLY A 90 14.18 3.53 -4.36
N VAL A 91 13.12 3.77 -5.13
CA VAL A 91 12.47 5.09 -5.21
C VAL A 91 11.52 5.25 -4.04
N ARG A 92 11.88 6.13 -3.09
CA ARG A 92 11.06 6.49 -1.92
C ARG A 92 10.72 7.98 -1.94
N THR A 93 9.62 8.33 -2.61
CA THR A 93 9.18 9.72 -2.78
C THR A 93 7.67 9.84 -2.55
N ALA A 94 7.11 11.05 -2.55
CA ALA A 94 5.67 11.28 -2.55
C ALA A 94 4.93 10.57 -3.71
N PHE A 95 5.62 10.34 -4.85
CA PHE A 95 5.05 9.53 -5.93
C PHE A 95 4.91 8.05 -5.54
N THR A 96 5.87 7.51 -4.78
CA THR A 96 5.79 6.15 -4.25
C THR A 96 4.61 6.04 -3.30
N VAL A 97 4.48 6.99 -2.37
CA VAL A 97 3.31 7.09 -1.47
C VAL A 97 2.01 7.07 -2.28
N HIS A 98 1.87 7.95 -3.27
CA HIS A 98 0.68 8.03 -4.11
C HIS A 98 0.34 6.72 -4.84
N ALA A 99 1.34 5.96 -5.31
CA ALA A 99 1.12 4.66 -5.93
C ALA A 99 0.58 3.62 -4.93
N TYR A 100 1.11 3.60 -3.71
CA TYR A 100 0.62 2.72 -2.64
C TYR A 100 -0.78 3.12 -2.17
N GLU A 101 -1.04 4.41 -1.98
CA GLU A 101 -2.37 4.89 -1.60
C GLU A 101 -3.42 4.56 -2.66
N THR A 102 -3.09 4.75 -3.93
CA THR A 102 -3.98 4.40 -5.06
C THR A 102 -4.33 2.92 -5.01
N HIS A 103 -3.35 2.03 -4.82
CA HIS A 103 -3.61 0.60 -4.76
C HIS A 103 -4.43 0.20 -3.53
N ALA A 104 -4.14 0.81 -2.37
CA ALA A 104 -4.88 0.53 -1.16
C ALA A 104 -6.35 0.93 -1.27
N ARG A 105 -6.67 2.08 -1.89
CA ARG A 105 -8.05 2.51 -2.14
C ARG A 105 -8.79 1.55 -3.08
N VAL A 106 -8.17 1.19 -4.21
CA VAL A 106 -8.74 0.21 -5.15
C VAL A 106 -9.00 -1.14 -4.46
N ALA A 107 -8.06 -1.61 -3.62
CA ALA A 107 -8.24 -2.84 -2.86
C ALA A 107 -9.38 -2.74 -1.83
N LEU A 108 -9.54 -1.59 -1.15
CA LEU A 108 -10.66 -1.37 -0.24
C LEU A 108 -12.02 -1.33 -0.96
N GLU A 109 -12.09 -0.68 -2.13
CA GLU A 109 -13.31 -0.61 -2.96
C GLU A 109 -13.79 -2.02 -3.37
N GLU A 110 -12.87 -2.94 -3.62
CA GLU A 110 -13.16 -4.32 -4.02
C GLU A 110 -13.19 -5.32 -2.84
N GLY A 111 -12.96 -4.85 -1.62
CA GLY A 111 -12.98 -5.68 -0.41
C GLY A 111 -11.77 -6.62 -0.23
N ASP A 112 -10.68 -6.40 -0.98
CA ASP A 112 -9.42 -7.16 -0.84
C ASP A 112 -8.59 -6.62 0.33
N LEU A 113 -8.97 -7.06 1.54
CA LEU A 113 -8.30 -6.66 2.77
C LEU A 113 -6.86 -7.16 2.86
N ASN A 114 -6.49 -8.22 2.14
CA ASN A 114 -5.13 -8.74 2.17
C ASN A 114 -4.18 -7.81 1.40
N GLU A 115 -4.55 -7.40 0.19
CA GLU A 115 -3.77 -6.44 -0.59
C GLU A 115 -3.77 -5.04 0.06
N PHE A 116 -4.89 -4.62 0.65
CA PHE A 116 -4.95 -3.40 1.44
C PHE A 116 -3.91 -3.42 2.58
N ASN A 117 -3.85 -4.50 3.37
CA ASN A 117 -2.89 -4.61 4.48
C ASN A 117 -1.43 -4.58 4.03
N GLN A 118 -1.13 -5.18 2.87
CA GLN A 118 0.21 -5.08 2.26
C GLN A 118 0.55 -3.62 1.94
N CYS A 119 -0.39 -2.89 1.33
CA CYS A 119 -0.19 -1.47 1.05
C CYS A 119 -0.03 -0.65 2.34
N GLN A 120 -0.91 -0.87 3.31
CA GLN A 120 -0.96 -0.13 4.57
C GLN A 120 0.33 -0.28 5.38
N THR A 121 0.89 -1.49 5.44
CA THR A 121 2.16 -1.73 6.12
C THR A 121 3.27 -0.90 5.49
N ARG A 122 3.33 -0.86 4.15
CA ARG A 122 4.33 -0.06 3.47
C ARG A 122 4.11 1.44 3.59
N LEU A 123 2.86 1.90 3.55
CA LEU A 123 2.53 3.31 3.74
C LEU A 123 2.98 3.81 5.12
N LEU A 124 2.82 2.98 6.17
CA LEU A 124 3.31 3.29 7.50
C LEU A 124 4.84 3.58 7.48
N ASP A 125 5.64 2.70 6.87
CA ASP A 125 7.09 2.90 6.73
C ASP A 125 7.45 4.17 5.91
N LEU A 126 6.63 4.53 4.93
CA LEU A 126 6.87 5.69 4.08
C LEU A 126 6.54 6.99 4.82
N TYR A 127 5.44 7.02 5.56
CA TYR A 127 5.04 8.17 6.40
C TYR A 127 6.01 8.39 7.56
N GLU A 128 6.49 7.32 8.21
CA GLU A 128 7.55 7.41 9.22
C GLU A 128 8.88 7.91 8.64
N GLY A 129 9.08 7.75 7.34
CA GLY A 129 10.19 8.36 6.61
C GLY A 129 9.99 9.86 6.31
N GLY A 130 8.92 10.49 6.81
CA GLY A 130 8.59 11.89 6.58
C GLY A 130 8.06 12.18 5.18
N LEU A 131 7.62 11.17 4.42
CA LEU A 131 7.08 11.39 3.08
C LEU A 131 5.63 11.86 3.16
N GLU A 132 5.33 12.95 2.44
CA GLU A 132 3.99 13.53 2.38
C GLU A 132 2.98 12.62 1.66
N GLY A 133 1.74 12.66 2.13
CA GLY A 133 0.59 11.94 1.57
C GLY A 133 -0.65 12.14 2.43
N ARG A 134 -1.56 11.16 2.40
CA ARG A 134 -2.83 11.13 3.13
C ARG A 134 -2.72 10.27 4.40
N ASP A 135 -1.73 10.55 5.24
CA ASP A 135 -1.46 9.70 6.40
C ASP A 135 -2.61 9.65 7.42
N ALA A 136 -3.33 10.75 7.63
CA ALA A 136 -4.55 10.79 8.45
C ALA A 136 -5.63 9.80 7.95
N GLU A 137 -5.91 9.82 6.65
CA GLU A 137 -6.84 8.89 5.98
C GLU A 137 -6.43 7.42 6.22
N PHE A 138 -5.15 7.11 6.01
CA PHE A 138 -4.63 5.75 6.16
C PHE A 138 -4.53 5.28 7.61
N TRP A 139 -4.32 6.20 8.56
CA TRP A 139 -4.45 5.92 9.98
C TRP A 139 -5.89 5.62 10.37
N CYS A 140 -6.86 6.38 9.84
CA CYS A 140 -8.28 6.08 10.02
C CYS A 140 -8.62 4.66 9.51
N TYR A 141 -8.21 4.32 8.28
CA TYR A 141 -8.44 2.97 7.73
C TYR A 141 -7.80 1.89 8.60
N ARG A 142 -6.57 2.10 9.08
CA ARG A 142 -5.90 1.17 9.98
C ARG A 142 -6.67 0.95 11.27
N LEU A 143 -7.10 2.03 11.94
CA LEU A 143 -7.84 1.94 13.19
C LEU A 143 -9.16 1.19 12.99
N LEU A 144 -9.92 1.53 11.95
CA LEU A 144 -11.17 0.87 11.60
C LEU A 144 -10.96 -0.60 11.25
N TYR A 145 -9.91 -0.94 10.50
CA TYR A 145 -9.56 -2.32 10.18
C TYR A 145 -9.27 -3.14 11.45
N LEU A 146 -8.42 -2.62 12.35
CA LEU A 146 -8.04 -3.30 13.59
C LEU A 146 -9.24 -3.50 14.52
N LEU A 147 -10.15 -2.51 14.57
CA LEU A 147 -11.43 -2.64 15.26
C LEU A 147 -12.30 -3.73 14.64
N ALA A 148 -12.54 -3.69 13.33
CA ALA A 148 -13.41 -4.63 12.62
C ALA A 148 -12.90 -6.08 12.68
N LYS A 149 -11.57 -6.28 12.79
CA LYS A 149 -10.94 -7.60 12.92
C LYS A 149 -10.71 -8.05 14.36
N ASN A 150 -11.15 -7.28 15.37
CA ASN A 150 -10.93 -7.57 16.79
C ASN A 150 -9.45 -7.78 17.14
N MET A 151 -8.55 -7.04 16.48
CA MET A 151 -7.10 -7.13 16.68
C MET A 151 -6.68 -6.23 17.86
N HIS A 152 -7.06 -6.64 19.07
CA HIS A 152 -6.96 -5.79 20.27
C HIS A 152 -5.52 -5.40 20.63
N GLN A 153 -4.56 -6.30 20.43
CA GLN A 153 -3.15 -6.04 20.76
C GLN A 153 -2.53 -5.04 19.79
N GLU A 154 -2.75 -5.22 18.49
CA GLU A 154 -2.26 -4.34 17.44
C GLU A 154 -2.94 -2.97 17.50
N LEU A 155 -4.22 -2.93 17.85
CA LEU A 155 -4.92 -1.68 18.11
C LEU A 155 -4.32 -0.93 19.29
N ALA A 156 -3.99 -1.61 20.39
CA ALA A 156 -3.32 -0.97 21.53
C ALA A 156 -1.96 -0.39 21.12
N MET A 157 -1.14 -1.13 20.36
CA MET A 157 0.14 -0.63 19.84
C MET A 157 -0.03 0.57 18.91
N ALA A 158 -1.03 0.52 18.02
CA ALA A 158 -1.35 1.63 17.11
C ALA A 158 -1.73 2.90 17.89
N LEU A 159 -2.55 2.77 18.94
CA LEU A 159 -2.92 3.89 19.80
C LEU A 159 -1.73 4.45 20.59
N VAL A 160 -0.86 3.59 21.13
CA VAL A 160 0.38 4.05 21.80
C VAL A 160 1.23 4.84 20.83
N LYS A 161 1.41 4.36 19.60
CA LYS A 161 2.19 5.05 18.57
C LYS A 161 1.61 6.43 18.27
N LEU A 162 0.28 6.53 18.13
CA LEU A 162 -0.43 7.76 17.86
C LEU A 162 -0.27 8.81 18.97
N HIS A 163 -0.25 8.40 20.24
CA HIS A 163 -0.15 9.33 21.38
C HIS A 163 1.29 9.62 21.83
N ALA A 164 2.22 8.68 21.65
CA ALA A 164 3.58 8.80 22.18
C ALA A 164 4.59 9.41 21.20
N HIS A 165 4.33 9.35 19.88
CA HIS A 165 5.24 9.88 18.87
C HIS A 165 4.78 11.27 18.43
N ALA A 166 5.60 12.29 18.68
CA ALA A 166 5.26 13.69 18.40
C ALA A 166 4.80 13.94 16.96
N GLU A 167 5.40 13.25 15.99
CA GLU A 167 5.02 13.34 14.57
C GLU A 167 3.63 12.76 14.29
N ALA A 168 3.24 11.69 14.99
CA ALA A 168 1.93 11.06 14.85
C ALA A 168 0.86 11.76 15.70
N ALA A 169 1.24 12.43 16.79
CA ALA A 169 0.31 13.10 17.70
C ALA A 169 -0.52 14.19 17.00
N ARG A 170 0.03 14.85 15.96
CA ARG A 170 -0.73 15.80 15.13
C ARG A 170 -2.00 15.18 14.53
N LEU A 171 -1.98 13.88 14.26
CA LEU A 171 -3.08 13.17 13.64
C LEU A 171 -4.28 13.00 14.58
N LEU A 172 -4.11 13.23 15.89
CA LEU A 172 -5.22 13.22 16.84
C LEU A 172 -6.19 14.40 16.63
N GLU A 173 -5.79 15.43 15.89
CA GLU A 173 -6.61 16.58 15.53
C GLU A 173 -7.32 16.42 14.18
N GLU A 174 -6.93 15.42 13.39
CA GLU A 174 -7.47 15.19 12.04
C GLU A 174 -8.85 14.49 12.13
N GLU A 175 -9.82 14.99 11.36
CA GLU A 175 -11.23 14.58 11.45
C GLU A 175 -11.41 13.07 11.23
N GLU A 176 -10.65 12.48 10.28
CA GLU A 176 -10.73 11.06 9.94
C GLU A 176 -10.29 10.18 11.11
N VAL A 177 -9.22 10.57 11.82
CA VAL A 177 -8.69 9.80 12.95
C VAL A 177 -9.59 9.94 14.16
N VAL A 178 -10.09 11.16 14.43
CA VAL A 178 -11.08 11.40 15.48
C VAL A 178 -12.33 10.56 15.27
N PHE A 179 -12.81 10.45 14.02
CA PHE A 179 -13.92 9.58 13.66
C PHE A 179 -13.66 8.12 14.00
N ALA A 180 -12.52 7.55 13.58
CA ALA A 180 -12.19 6.16 13.86
C ALA A 180 -12.10 5.87 15.38
N LEU A 181 -11.54 6.81 16.16
CA LEU A 181 -11.50 6.71 17.62
C LEU A 181 -12.90 6.77 18.24
N ALA A 182 -13.81 7.59 17.71
CA ALA A 182 -15.19 7.67 18.17
C ALA A 182 -15.94 6.35 17.94
N VAL A 183 -15.77 5.74 16.76
CA VAL A 183 -16.29 4.40 16.46
C VAL A 183 -15.73 3.38 17.44
N GLY A 184 -14.42 3.39 17.69
CA GLY A 184 -13.78 2.47 18.62
C GLY A 184 -14.29 2.58 20.06
N ARG A 185 -14.65 3.78 20.53
CA ARG A 185 -15.29 3.97 21.84
C ARG A 185 -16.71 3.40 21.85
N ALA A 186 -17.50 3.65 20.80
CA ALA A 186 -18.88 3.21 20.71
C ALA A 186 -19.03 1.69 20.67
N VAL A 187 -18.14 0.98 19.97
CA VAL A 187 -18.18 -0.49 19.85
C VAL A 187 -17.75 -1.21 21.14
N ARG A 188 -17.02 -0.52 22.03
CA ARG A 188 -16.55 -1.07 23.31
C ARG A 188 -17.47 -0.76 24.50
N ALA A 189 -18.47 0.11 24.30
CA ALA A 189 -19.48 0.45 25.30
C ALA A 189 -20.58 -0.61 25.36
#